data_AF-T0RVL3-F1
#
_entry.id   AF-T0RVL3-F1
#
_cell.length_a   1.000
_cell.length_b   1.000
_cell.length_c   1.000
_cell.angle_alpha   90.00
_cell.angle_beta   90.00
_cell.angle_gamma   90.00
#
_symmetry.space_group_name_H-M   'P 1'
#
loop_
_entity.id
_entity.type
_entity.pdbx_description
1 polymer ?
#
loop_
_entity_poly.entity_id
_entity_poly.type
_entity_poly.pdbx_seq_one_letter_code
_entity_poly.pdbx_strand_id
1 'polypeptide(L)'
;MSLIRVFLFSFIMILSHNAYSLVFYNQWNQSFEKELVLDCDYGEESICLEVCNEERLCVVKEEVCQNCVANTAQMSDVFTNMGRTYVNTTEIADIDSVIDLIKSGEFVSINSKSLYNMIYEFDSFELRQNFQSLCPVHVGYPVVIFDKLSNGEMGKVRYVGCGDTTYVMDHNSGISSTISELY
;
A
#
# COMPACT_ATOMS: atom_id res chain seq x y z
N MET A 1 -7.04 37.53 -40.77
CA MET A 1 -6.20 37.40 -39.56
C MET A 1 -6.92 36.66 -38.42
N SER A 2 -7.59 35.51 -38.69
CA SER A 2 -8.47 34.86 -37.68
C SER A 2 -8.63 33.33 -37.84
N LEU A 3 -7.63 32.64 -38.40
CA LEU A 3 -7.62 31.16 -38.51
C LEU A 3 -6.45 30.52 -37.73
N ILE A 4 -5.33 31.25 -37.59
CA ILE A 4 -4.16 30.81 -36.83
C ILE A 4 -4.44 30.74 -35.31
N ARG A 5 -5.37 31.55 -34.79
CA ARG A 5 -5.72 31.55 -33.35
C ARG A 5 -6.57 30.36 -32.90
N VAL A 6 -7.28 29.70 -33.81
CA VAL A 6 -8.13 28.53 -33.48
C VAL A 6 -7.28 27.25 -33.41
N PHE A 7 -6.24 27.14 -34.25
CA PHE A 7 -5.33 25.99 -34.21
C PHE A 7 -4.44 25.96 -32.97
N LEU A 8 -4.10 27.11 -32.40
CA LEU A 8 -3.24 27.20 -31.21
C LEU A 8 -3.95 26.79 -29.91
N PHE A 9 -5.29 26.89 -29.86
CA PHE A 9 -6.08 26.44 -28.71
C PHE A 9 -6.35 24.93 -28.73
N SER A 10 -6.31 24.29 -29.91
CA SER A 10 -6.51 22.83 -30.04
C SER A 10 -5.25 22.01 -29.75
N PHE A 11 -4.06 22.63 -29.75
CA PHE A 11 -2.80 21.93 -29.49
C PHE A 11 -2.46 21.82 -27.98
N ILE A 12 -3.06 22.65 -27.13
CA ILE A 12 -2.79 22.69 -25.67
C ILE A 12 -3.58 21.61 -24.91
N MET A 13 -4.66 21.06 -25.48
CA MET A 13 -5.46 19.98 -24.88
C MET A 13 -4.89 18.57 -25.09
N ILE A 14 -3.79 18.42 -25.84
CA ILE A 14 -3.17 17.11 -26.14
C ILE A 14 -1.97 16.81 -25.21
N LEU A 15 -1.70 17.67 -24.22
CA LEU A 15 -0.94 17.25 -23.03
C LEU A 15 -1.88 16.47 -22.12
N SER A 16 -2.36 15.33 -22.65
CA SER A 16 -3.05 14.30 -21.91
C SER A 16 -2.11 13.82 -20.82
N HIS A 17 -2.45 14.22 -19.60
CA HIS A 17 -2.16 13.58 -18.33
C HIS A 17 -1.70 12.13 -18.55
N ASN A 18 -0.40 11.88 -18.43
CA ASN A 18 0.11 10.54 -18.15
C ASN A 18 -0.41 10.23 -16.75
N ALA A 19 -1.54 9.52 -16.68
CA ALA A 19 -1.98 8.91 -15.44
C ALA A 19 -1.04 7.75 -15.20
N TYR A 20 0.01 8.03 -14.45
CA TYR A 20 0.93 7.03 -13.96
C TYR A 20 0.18 6.05 -13.08
N SER A 21 0.33 4.75 -13.36
CA SER A 21 -0.34 3.69 -12.62
C SER A 21 0.66 2.67 -12.16
N LEU A 22 1.02 2.76 -10.88
CA LEU A 22 1.79 1.74 -10.18
C LEU A 22 0.86 1.02 -9.21
N VAL A 23 0.60 -0.26 -9.45
CA VAL A 23 -0.31 -1.07 -8.62
C VAL A 23 0.47 -2.08 -7.79
N PHE A 24 0.16 -2.13 -6.50
CA PHE A 24 0.73 -3.10 -5.55
C PHE A 24 -0.26 -4.19 -5.22
N TYR A 25 0.21 -5.44 -5.20
CA TYR A 25 -0.54 -6.54 -4.61
C TYR A 25 0.35 -7.59 -3.95
N ASN A 26 -0.18 -8.24 -2.92
CA ASN A 26 0.51 -9.32 -2.23
C ASN A 26 0.18 -10.68 -2.82
N GLN A 27 1.17 -11.55 -2.87
CA GLN A 27 0.99 -12.96 -3.15
C GLN A 27 1.91 -13.83 -2.29
N TRP A 28 1.61 -15.13 -2.26
CA TRP A 28 2.49 -16.16 -1.70
C TRP A 28 2.85 -17.12 -2.83
N ASN A 29 4.13 -17.40 -3.01
CA ASN A 29 4.58 -18.32 -4.03
C ASN A 29 4.45 -19.80 -3.59
N GLN A 30 4.81 -20.73 -4.48
CA GLN A 30 4.71 -22.18 -4.22
C GLN A 30 5.63 -22.66 -3.08
N SER A 31 6.64 -21.87 -2.73
CA SER A 31 7.57 -22.13 -1.63
C SER A 31 7.12 -21.48 -0.31
N PHE A 32 5.91 -20.93 -0.26
CA PHE A 32 5.39 -20.17 0.88
C PHE A 32 6.28 -18.97 1.24
N GLU A 33 6.93 -18.36 0.24
CA GLU A 33 7.57 -17.06 0.41
C GLU A 33 6.56 -15.98 0.05
N LYS A 34 6.57 -14.90 0.83
CA LYS A 34 5.71 -13.75 0.59
C LYS A 34 6.34 -12.84 -0.44
N GLU A 35 5.53 -12.35 -1.35
CA GLU A 35 5.97 -11.49 -2.45
C GLU A 35 5.07 -10.26 -2.52
N LEU A 36 5.69 -9.11 -2.76
CA LEU A 36 5.04 -7.89 -3.20
C LEU A 36 5.24 -7.80 -4.72
N VAL A 37 4.14 -7.72 -5.45
CA VAL A 37 4.18 -7.51 -6.90
C VAL A 37 3.86 -6.06 -7.20
N LEU A 38 4.70 -5.44 -8.02
CA LEU A 38 4.48 -4.14 -8.61
C LEU A 38 4.10 -4.37 -10.08
N ASP A 39 2.92 -3.91 -10.46
CA ASP A 39 2.47 -3.85 -11.86
C ASP A 39 2.68 -2.42 -12.36
N CYS A 40 3.77 -2.23 -13.11
CA CYS A 40 4.08 -0.99 -13.80
C CYS A 40 3.39 -1.01 -15.16
N ASP A 41 2.33 -0.21 -15.30
CA ASP A 41 1.69 -0.01 -16.61
C ASP A 41 2.52 0.97 -17.48
N TYR A 42 2.05 1.23 -18.69
CA TYR A 42 2.72 2.11 -19.64
C TYR A 42 3.09 3.49 -19.03
N GLY A 43 4.36 3.86 -19.13
CA GLY A 43 4.90 5.10 -18.59
C GLY A 43 5.60 4.96 -17.24
N GLU A 44 5.54 3.79 -16.59
CA GLU A 44 6.23 3.47 -15.33
C GLU A 44 7.24 2.33 -15.46
N GLU A 45 7.62 1.96 -16.68
CA GLU A 45 8.55 0.85 -16.94
C GLU A 45 9.90 1.07 -16.23
N SER A 46 10.32 2.33 -16.07
CA SER A 46 11.54 2.68 -15.37
C SER A 46 11.55 2.29 -13.89
N ILE A 47 10.39 2.31 -13.22
CA ILE A 47 10.29 1.88 -11.81
C ILE A 47 10.56 0.39 -11.69
N CYS A 48 9.84 -0.43 -12.47
CA CYS A 48 10.03 -1.88 -12.42
C CYS A 48 11.45 -2.28 -12.87
N LEU A 49 12.00 -1.58 -13.87
CA LEU A 49 13.38 -1.80 -14.31
C LEU A 49 14.39 -1.47 -13.20
N GLU A 50 14.16 -0.41 -12.43
CA GLU A 50 15.03 -0.04 -11.33
C GLU A 50 14.96 -1.04 -10.16
N VAL A 51 13.77 -1.55 -9.83
CA VAL A 51 13.57 -2.41 -8.67
C VAL A 51 14.03 -3.84 -8.93
N CYS A 52 13.71 -4.40 -10.09
CA CYS A 52 13.97 -5.82 -10.38
C CYS A 52 14.42 -6.11 -11.81
N ASN A 53 14.70 -5.08 -12.62
CA ASN A 53 15.14 -5.23 -14.01
C ASN A 53 14.09 -5.95 -14.89
N GLU A 54 12.81 -5.66 -14.66
CA GLU A 54 11.67 -6.11 -15.46
C GLU A 54 10.88 -4.90 -15.97
N GLU A 55 10.29 -4.98 -17.17
CA GLU A 55 9.63 -3.80 -17.76
C GLU A 55 8.21 -3.55 -17.23
N ARG A 56 7.54 -4.56 -16.69
CA ARG A 56 6.11 -4.48 -16.35
C ARG A 56 5.74 -5.11 -15.01
N LEU A 57 6.08 -6.38 -14.81
CA LEU A 57 5.72 -7.10 -13.59
C LEU A 57 6.98 -7.33 -12.77
N CYS A 58 7.09 -6.62 -11.66
CA CYS A 58 8.21 -6.72 -10.77
C CYS A 58 7.83 -7.49 -9.51
N VAL A 59 8.52 -8.60 -9.25
CA VAL A 59 8.26 -9.44 -8.08
C VAL A 59 9.37 -9.22 -7.06
N VAL A 60 9.02 -8.62 -5.93
CA VAL A 60 9.93 -8.37 -4.82
C VAL A 60 9.64 -9.36 -3.71
N LYS A 61 10.67 -10.14 -3.33
CA LYS A 61 10.56 -11.05 -2.19
C LYS A 61 10.50 -10.23 -0.90
N GLU A 62 9.48 -10.48 -0.08
CA GLU A 62 9.37 -9.94 1.26
C GLU A 62 9.93 -10.98 2.24
N GLU A 63 10.89 -10.56 3.07
CA GLU A 63 11.37 -11.42 4.16
C GLU A 63 10.21 -11.70 5.13
N VAL A 64 10.13 -12.94 5.62
CA VAL A 64 9.06 -13.32 6.55
C VAL A 64 9.15 -12.49 7.82
N CYS A 65 8.08 -11.75 8.08
CA CYS A 65 7.92 -10.93 9.26
C CYS A 65 7.84 -11.81 10.53
N GLN A 66 8.78 -11.63 11.45
CA GLN A 66 8.86 -12.38 12.70
C GLN A 66 7.82 -11.87 13.70
N ASN A 67 7.12 -12.76 14.40
CA ASN A 67 6.05 -12.41 15.35
C ASN A 67 4.89 -11.59 14.75
N CYS A 68 4.76 -11.59 13.42
CA CYS A 68 3.73 -10.82 12.73
C CYS A 68 2.45 -11.61 12.51
N VAL A 69 2.35 -12.82 13.06
CA VAL A 69 1.08 -13.52 13.20
C VAL A 69 0.25 -12.75 14.25
N ALA A 70 -1.06 -12.61 14.07
CA ALA A 70 -1.95 -11.91 15.00
C ALA A 70 -2.18 -12.63 16.34
N ASN A 71 -1.11 -13.19 16.91
CA ASN A 71 -1.02 -13.64 18.29
C ASN A 71 -0.35 -12.60 19.19
N THR A 72 0.25 -11.54 18.63
CA THR A 72 0.80 -10.40 19.36
C THR A 72 -0.21 -9.26 19.45
N ALA A 73 -0.14 -8.46 20.52
CA ALA A 73 -1.04 -7.32 20.72
C ALA A 73 -0.98 -6.31 19.57
N GLN A 74 0.21 -6.06 19.03
CA GLN A 74 0.44 -5.15 17.90
C GLN A 74 -0.28 -5.62 16.63
N MET A 75 -0.14 -6.91 16.27
CA MET A 75 -0.77 -7.44 15.06
C MET A 75 -2.29 -7.52 15.19
N SER A 76 -2.79 -7.89 16.38
CA SER A 76 -4.23 -7.85 16.67
C SER A 76 -4.78 -6.44 16.54
N ASP A 77 -4.06 -5.43 17.05
CA ASP A 77 -4.41 -4.02 16.92
C ASP A 77 -4.48 -3.58 15.45
N VAL A 78 -3.48 -3.95 14.64
CA VAL A 78 -3.44 -3.64 13.20
C VAL A 78 -4.68 -4.17 12.48
N PHE A 79 -5.05 -5.44 12.66
CA PHE A 79 -6.21 -6.01 11.96
C PHE A 79 -7.55 -5.51 12.51
N THR A 80 -7.63 -5.19 13.81
CA THR A 80 -8.87 -4.73 14.46
C THR A 80 -9.15 -3.25 14.23
N ASN A 81 -8.09 -2.44 14.16
CA ASN A 81 -8.20 -0.97 14.12
C ASN A 81 -7.74 -0.36 12.78
N MET A 82 -7.50 -1.18 11.75
CA MET A 82 -7.32 -0.70 10.38
C MET A 82 -8.51 0.16 9.94
N GLY A 83 -8.24 1.32 9.35
CA GLY A 83 -9.28 2.27 8.95
C GLY A 83 -9.91 3.07 10.09
N ARG A 84 -9.46 2.85 11.34
CA ARG A 84 -9.89 3.62 12.52
C ARG A 84 -8.74 4.40 13.14
N THR A 85 -7.69 3.70 13.58
CA THR A 85 -6.47 4.31 14.13
C THR A 85 -5.34 4.34 13.10
N TYR A 86 -5.28 3.35 12.21
CA TYR A 86 -4.42 3.36 11.04
C TYR A 86 -5.20 3.97 9.88
N VAL A 87 -4.83 5.17 9.45
CA VAL A 87 -5.58 5.94 8.46
C VAL A 87 -4.64 6.55 7.43
N ASN A 88 -5.15 6.77 6.20
CA ASN A 88 -4.43 7.60 5.24
C ASN A 88 -4.45 9.05 5.72
N THR A 89 -3.39 9.80 5.42
CA THR A 89 -3.32 11.23 5.73
C THR A 89 -3.90 12.10 4.60
N THR A 90 -4.43 11.48 3.55
CA THR A 90 -4.80 12.08 2.24
C THR A 90 -3.64 12.65 1.43
N GLU A 91 -2.42 12.66 1.99
CA GLU A 91 -1.21 13.03 1.29
C GLU A 91 -0.77 11.90 0.36
N ILE A 92 -0.55 12.23 -0.92
CA ILE A 92 0.01 11.29 -1.90
C ILE A 92 1.49 11.08 -1.55
N ALA A 93 1.91 9.82 -1.47
CA ALA A 93 3.29 9.48 -1.16
C ALA A 93 4.22 9.85 -2.31
N ASP A 94 5.41 10.33 -1.95
CA ASP A 94 6.53 10.45 -2.90
C ASP A 94 6.95 9.06 -3.37
N ILE A 95 6.90 8.83 -4.68
CA ILE A 95 7.11 7.50 -5.25
C ILE A 95 8.54 7.01 -5.05
N ASP A 96 9.53 7.91 -5.17
CA ASP A 96 10.94 7.56 -4.97
C ASP A 96 11.16 7.02 -3.56
N SER A 97 10.56 7.66 -2.54
CA SER A 97 10.59 7.20 -1.16
C SER A 97 9.94 5.82 -0.95
N VAL A 98 8.83 5.52 -1.66
CA VAL A 98 8.16 4.21 -1.61
C VAL A 98 9.07 3.14 -2.23
N ILE A 99 9.66 3.45 -3.38
CA ILE A 99 10.55 2.55 -4.11
C ILE A 99 11.84 2.28 -3.34
N ASP A 100 12.44 3.29 -2.70
CA ASP A 100 13.60 3.14 -1.84
C ASP A 100 13.31 2.18 -0.66
N LEU A 101 12.13 2.29 -0.04
CA LEU A 101 11.71 1.37 1.02
C LEU A 101 11.58 -0.06 0.49
N ILE A 102 10.93 -0.25 -0.66
CA ILE A 102 10.75 -1.58 -1.26
C ILE A 102 12.12 -2.21 -1.63
N LYS A 103 13.01 -1.44 -2.25
CA LYS A 103 14.36 -1.90 -2.63
C LYS A 103 15.23 -2.24 -1.43
N SER A 104 15.01 -1.58 -0.29
CA SER A 104 15.74 -1.89 0.94
C SER A 104 15.46 -3.30 1.48
N GLY A 105 14.29 -3.88 1.16
CA GLY A 105 13.82 -5.13 1.75
C GLY A 105 13.39 -5.01 3.22
N GLU A 106 13.45 -3.82 3.80
CA GLU A 106 13.10 -3.52 5.19
C GLU A 106 11.64 -3.06 5.32
N PHE A 107 10.72 -3.83 4.72
CA PHE A 107 9.30 -3.55 4.76
C PHE A 107 8.47 -4.80 5.06
N VAL A 108 7.22 -4.57 5.49
CA VAL A 108 6.20 -5.59 5.68
C VAL A 108 4.93 -5.10 5.02
N SER A 109 4.31 -5.91 4.16
CA SER A 109 3.11 -5.49 3.44
C SER A 109 1.88 -6.34 3.77
N ILE A 110 0.74 -5.73 4.06
CA ILE A 110 -0.45 -6.44 4.57
C ILE A 110 -1.68 -5.97 3.83
N ASN A 111 -2.58 -6.90 3.52
CA ASN A 111 -3.94 -6.61 3.05
C ASN A 111 -4.97 -7.48 3.79
N SER A 112 -6.26 -7.37 3.42
CA SER A 112 -7.33 -8.16 4.04
C SER A 112 -7.24 -9.68 3.79
N LYS A 113 -6.36 -10.13 2.89
CA LYS A 113 -6.06 -11.53 2.59
C LYS A 113 -4.74 -12.00 3.22
N SER A 114 -4.21 -11.25 4.17
CA SER A 114 -2.97 -11.65 4.83
C SER A 114 -3.16 -12.90 5.69
N LEU A 115 -2.28 -13.89 5.51
CA LEU A 115 -2.20 -15.09 6.35
C LEU A 115 -1.82 -14.78 7.81
N TYR A 116 -1.36 -13.55 8.07
CA TYR A 116 -1.07 -13.07 9.41
C TYR A 116 -2.33 -12.77 10.23
N ASN A 117 -3.49 -12.60 9.59
CA ASN A 117 -4.74 -12.38 10.30
C ASN A 117 -5.25 -13.68 10.93
N MET A 118 -5.27 -13.72 12.26
CA MET A 118 -5.90 -14.78 13.07
C MET A 118 -7.14 -14.31 13.83
N ILE A 119 -7.52 -13.04 13.71
CA ILE A 119 -8.61 -12.42 14.47
C ILE A 119 -9.94 -12.59 13.75
N TYR A 120 -9.93 -12.29 12.45
CA TYR A 120 -11.11 -12.43 11.59
C TYR A 120 -10.99 -13.66 10.71
N GLU A 121 -12.13 -14.15 10.20
CA GLU A 121 -12.12 -15.12 9.10
C GLU A 121 -11.30 -14.59 7.91
N PHE A 122 -10.61 -15.49 7.21
CA PHE A 122 -9.79 -15.13 6.05
C PHE A 122 -10.64 -14.42 4.99
N ASP A 123 -10.20 -13.23 4.56
CA ASP A 123 -10.91 -12.37 3.61
C ASP A 123 -12.36 -12.03 4.00
N SER A 124 -12.64 -11.92 5.32
CA SER A 124 -13.96 -11.54 5.82
C SER A 124 -14.40 -10.18 5.25
N PHE A 125 -15.72 -10.00 5.13
CA PHE A 125 -16.29 -8.76 4.61
C PHE A 125 -15.91 -7.54 5.47
N GLU A 126 -15.96 -7.68 6.79
CA GLU A 126 -15.58 -6.60 7.73
C GLU A 126 -14.12 -6.20 7.55
N LEU A 127 -13.21 -7.18 7.51
CA LEU A 127 -11.79 -6.91 7.34
C LEU A 127 -11.50 -6.22 6.00
N ARG A 128 -12.15 -6.70 4.93
CA ARG A 128 -12.05 -6.08 3.61
C ARG A 128 -12.53 -4.64 3.63
N GLN A 129 -13.67 -4.35 4.27
CA GLN A 129 -14.17 -2.98 4.40
C GLN A 129 -13.20 -2.08 5.17
N ASN A 130 -12.57 -2.58 6.24
CA ASN A 130 -11.59 -1.82 7.03
C ASN A 130 -10.34 -1.45 6.20
N PHE A 131 -9.86 -2.34 5.34
CA PHE A 131 -8.77 -2.01 4.42
C PHE A 131 -9.24 -1.07 3.29
N GLN A 132 -10.44 -1.30 2.74
CA GLN A 132 -11.01 -0.49 1.67
C GLN A 132 -11.28 0.95 2.09
N SER A 133 -11.63 1.19 3.36
CA SER A 133 -11.85 2.55 3.88
C SER A 133 -10.58 3.40 3.92
N LEU A 134 -9.39 2.80 3.78
CA LEU A 134 -8.12 3.52 3.64
C LEU A 134 -7.96 4.22 2.30
N CYS A 135 -8.82 3.94 1.32
CA CYS A 135 -8.69 4.48 -0.02
C CYS A 135 -9.85 5.42 -0.34
N PRO A 136 -9.60 6.59 -0.96
CA PRO A 136 -10.67 7.49 -1.39
C PRO A 136 -11.62 6.87 -2.44
N VAL A 137 -11.08 5.94 -3.23
CA VAL A 137 -11.80 5.17 -4.23
C VAL A 137 -11.86 3.70 -3.80
N HIS A 138 -12.90 3.00 -4.26
CA HIS A 138 -13.05 1.58 -3.93
C HIS A 138 -12.02 0.75 -4.69
N VAL A 139 -11.11 0.14 -3.95
CA VAL A 139 -10.07 -0.77 -4.46
C VAL A 139 -10.33 -2.15 -3.87
N GLY A 140 -10.08 -3.22 -4.63
CA GLY A 140 -10.37 -4.58 -4.16
C GLY A 140 -9.65 -4.93 -2.86
N TYR A 141 -8.31 -4.80 -2.87
CA TYR A 141 -7.43 -5.23 -1.78
C TYR A 141 -6.29 -4.23 -1.58
N PRO A 142 -6.53 -3.09 -0.90
CA PRO A 142 -5.47 -2.15 -0.57
C PRO A 142 -4.33 -2.82 0.17
N VAL A 143 -3.09 -2.48 -0.19
CA VAL A 143 -1.88 -3.00 0.43
C VAL A 143 -1.30 -1.94 1.34
N VAL A 144 -1.22 -2.23 2.63
CA VAL A 144 -0.60 -1.35 3.63
C VAL A 144 0.84 -1.78 3.83
N ILE A 145 1.77 -0.83 3.77
CA ILE A 145 3.21 -1.06 3.92
C ILE A 145 3.67 -0.47 5.26
N PHE A 146 4.39 -1.27 6.02
CA PHE A 146 5.02 -0.93 7.29
C PHE A 146 6.54 -1.02 7.15
N ASP A 147 7.26 -0.29 8.00
CA ASP A 147 8.68 -0.54 8.21
C ASP A 147 8.88 -1.97 8.76
N LYS A 148 9.99 -2.62 8.42
CA LYS A 148 10.50 -3.80 9.13
C LYS A 148 11.59 -3.35 10.09
N LEU A 149 11.51 -3.80 11.34
CA LEU A 149 12.51 -3.50 12.35
C LEU A 149 13.69 -4.47 12.22
N SER A 150 14.86 -4.08 12.74
CA SER A 150 16.07 -4.92 12.72
C SER A 150 15.93 -6.29 13.41
N ASN A 151 14.92 -6.46 14.27
CA ASN A 151 14.59 -7.74 14.90
C ASN A 151 13.62 -8.59 14.06
N GLY A 152 13.28 -8.15 12.83
CA GLY A 152 12.36 -8.82 11.91
C GLY A 152 10.88 -8.55 12.18
N GLU A 153 10.54 -7.75 13.20
CA GLU A 153 9.16 -7.43 13.54
C GLU A 153 8.61 -6.26 12.71
N MET A 154 7.28 -6.14 12.67
CA MET A 154 6.63 -5.03 12.00
C MET A 154 6.79 -3.73 12.80
N GLY A 155 7.18 -2.67 12.11
CA GLY A 155 7.39 -1.34 12.67
C GLY A 155 6.22 -0.39 12.43
N LYS A 156 6.55 0.87 12.13
CA LYS A 156 5.56 1.93 11.90
C LYS A 156 4.87 1.73 10.55
N VAL A 157 3.57 2.02 10.49
CA VAL A 157 2.85 2.14 9.21
C VAL A 157 3.41 3.30 8.38
N ARG A 158 3.58 3.10 7.08
CA ARG A 158 4.19 4.09 6.18
C ARG A 158 3.25 4.51 5.08
N TYR A 159 2.73 3.53 4.35
CA TYR A 159 2.02 3.79 3.09
C TYR A 159 0.82 2.85 2.93
N VAL A 160 -0.13 3.25 2.09
CA VAL A 160 -1.16 2.37 1.55
C VAL A 160 -1.28 2.54 0.04
N GLY A 161 -1.19 1.42 -0.68
CA GLY A 161 -1.45 1.35 -2.11
C GLY A 161 -2.96 1.23 -2.38
N CYS A 162 -3.49 2.17 -3.14
CA CYS A 162 -4.91 2.34 -3.45
C CYS A 162 -5.16 2.29 -4.96
N GLY A 163 -4.74 1.20 -5.61
CA GLY A 163 -4.78 1.10 -7.07
C GLY A 163 -3.54 1.74 -7.65
N ASP A 164 -3.71 2.80 -8.46
CA ASP A 164 -2.64 3.56 -9.13
C ASP A 164 -1.95 4.58 -8.22
N THR A 165 -2.53 4.87 -7.05
CA THR A 165 -2.07 5.92 -6.15
C THR A 165 -1.65 5.33 -4.81
N THR A 166 -0.53 5.82 -4.28
CA THR A 166 -0.07 5.49 -2.92
C THR A 166 -0.22 6.69 -2.00
N TYR A 167 -0.72 6.47 -0.79
CA TYR A 167 -0.91 7.52 0.20
C TYR A 167 -0.02 7.29 1.42
N VAL A 168 0.39 8.38 2.06
CA VAL A 168 1.04 8.35 3.36
C VAL A 168 0.03 7.90 4.42
N MET A 169 0.47 7.03 5.32
CA MET A 169 -0.33 6.51 6.43
C MET A 169 0.19 7.07 7.75
N ASP A 170 -0.72 7.22 8.70
CA ASP A 170 -0.38 7.54 10.08
C ASP A 170 -1.13 6.64 11.06
N HIS A 171 -0.56 6.49 12.26
CA HIS A 171 -1.18 5.81 13.37
C HIS A 171 -1.69 6.84 14.38
N ASN A 172 -2.96 7.21 14.25
CA ASN A 172 -3.63 8.13 15.17
C ASN A 172 -4.13 7.36 16.41
N SER A 173 -3.24 7.19 17.39
CA SER A 173 -3.57 6.55 18.66
C SER A 173 -4.52 7.37 19.55
N GLY A 174 -4.94 8.57 19.13
CA GLY A 174 -5.78 9.51 19.90
C GLY A 174 -7.23 9.09 20.14
N ILE A 175 -7.68 7.94 19.61
CA ILE A 175 -9.04 7.42 19.79
C ILE A 175 -9.10 6.29 20.85
N SER A 176 -7.95 5.76 21.30
CA SER A 176 -7.90 4.61 22.22
C SER A 176 -7.95 4.99 23.72
N SER A 177 -7.63 6.23 24.09
CA SER A 177 -7.51 6.61 25.52
C SER A 177 -8.85 6.85 26.25
N THR A 178 -10.00 6.75 25.59
CA THR A 178 -11.32 7.05 26.22
C THR A 178 -12.08 5.80 26.67
N ILE A 179 -11.57 4.58 26.41
CA ILE A 179 -12.27 3.33 26.78
C ILE A 179 -11.66 2.66 28.03
N SER A 180 -10.44 3.04 28.45
CA SER A 180 -9.83 2.52 29.68
C SER A 180 -10.27 3.18 30.99
N GLU A 181 -11.23 4.11 30.97
CA GLU A 181 -11.82 4.70 32.19
C GLU A 181 -13.25 4.18 32.49
N LEU A 182 -13.72 3.15 31.80
CA LEU A 182 -15.06 2.56 32.02
C LEU A 182 -15.07 1.08 32.45
N TYR A 183 -13.94 0.53 32.89
CA TYR A 183 -13.89 -0.76 33.59
C TYR A 183 -12.98 -0.71 34.82
#